data_AF-A0A4P7HP28-F1
#
_entry.id   AF-A0A4P7HP28-F1
#
_cell.length_a   1.000
_cell.length_b   1.000
_cell.length_c   1.000
_cell.angle_alpha   90.00
_cell.angle_beta   90.00
_cell.angle_gamma   90.00
#
_symmetry.space_group_name_H-M   'P 1'
#
loop_
_entity.id
_entity.type
_entity.pdbx_description
1 polymer ?
#
loop_
_entity_poly.entity_id
_entity_poly.type
_entity_poly.pdbx_seq_one_letter_code
_entity_poly.pdbx_strand_id
1 'polypeptide(L)'
;MLSTIRSAFLILIGGAWAIPALAQDQQAIKTAVRNSTVYLEITFRDADNLSNVCTPASQGTGFIVSRGGGVITAAHLLKSVDCPEYTIADVKGRIGYLSSPDVPLSIASIDESSDVAVLRLGAREGAYPFIEACYVDTPADEENLLAFGFPLGEDFSTLVAVYQGLSGSDGRWRLSSNFTYGMSGGPLVDGAGRVIGIVKGGVRGATAVQFVTPLNWADDALRTAGALSVEACVEIGSKGGGTELVIEDVLPDLGIESVFIVSGQEQNPVSRMFTHDFSNDASCTEGWSTQTYAACLPDNSQITNVTGPLIISAANDGRSWYDIDPNRSNCVSLTLGYSDRGLDSSGNCQGNGWIRASYKIDGIVVGGAVKREAALSMNIRTPDTAPATRVFDVPKDLVDGLLADSLSWSYRVTVRDHEGDILTQLSNTAPASGNFTSHQESNGAVVVTVEP
;
A
#
# COMPACT_ATOMS: atom_id res chain seq x y z
N MET A 1 32.47 -50.63 -70.09
CA MET A 1 33.59 -50.66 -69.12
C MET A 1 33.04 -50.08 -67.81
N LEU A 2 32.83 -50.95 -66.81
CA LEU A 2 32.59 -50.70 -65.35
C LEU A 2 31.56 -49.62 -64.93
N SER A 3 30.77 -49.71 -63.87
CA SER A 3 30.49 -50.66 -62.77
C SER A 3 29.39 -49.95 -61.94
N THR A 4 28.17 -50.47 -61.85
CA THR A 4 27.57 -51.10 -60.65
C THR A 4 27.50 -50.28 -59.34
N ILE A 5 26.26 -49.99 -58.88
CA ILE A 5 25.64 -50.36 -57.57
C ILE A 5 24.72 -49.29 -56.93
N ARG A 6 23.58 -49.82 -56.50
CA ARG A 6 22.41 -49.30 -55.76
C ARG A 6 22.70 -48.64 -54.41
N SER A 7 21.82 -47.73 -53.99
CA SER A 7 21.25 -47.55 -52.62
C SER A 7 20.08 -46.56 -52.75
N ALA A 8 18.79 -46.90 -52.66
CA ALA A 8 17.98 -47.39 -51.52
C ALA A 8 17.89 -46.42 -50.34
N PHE A 9 16.68 -45.84 -50.19
CA PHE A 9 15.98 -45.48 -48.94
C PHE A 9 16.69 -44.58 -47.90
N LEU A 10 16.15 -43.39 -47.64
CA LEU A 10 15.20 -43.18 -46.54
C LEU A 10 14.69 -41.73 -46.54
N ILE A 11 13.37 -41.60 -46.58
CA ILE A 11 12.65 -40.41 -46.15
C ILE A 11 12.92 -40.25 -44.65
N LEU A 12 13.69 -39.24 -44.26
CA LEU A 12 13.77 -38.78 -42.88
C LEU A 12 12.81 -37.60 -42.72
N ILE A 13 11.52 -37.93 -42.62
CA ILE A 13 10.58 -37.18 -41.80
C ILE A 13 11.06 -37.43 -40.37
N GLY A 14 11.83 -36.50 -39.83
CA GLY A 14 12.53 -36.65 -38.57
C GLY A 14 12.24 -35.49 -37.64
N GLY A 15 11.14 -35.61 -36.88
CA GLY A 15 10.96 -34.96 -35.59
C GLY A 15 10.78 -33.44 -35.62
N ALA A 16 9.54 -32.99 -35.78
CA ALA A 16 9.07 -31.86 -35.00
C ALA A 16 9.10 -32.30 -33.52
N TRP A 17 10.28 -32.20 -32.90
CA TRP A 17 10.44 -32.47 -31.48
C TRP A 17 9.63 -31.41 -30.74
N ALA A 18 8.66 -31.88 -29.96
CA ALA A 18 7.82 -31.08 -29.11
C ALA A 18 8.67 -30.15 -28.22
N ILE A 19 8.65 -28.86 -28.54
CA ILE A 19 8.94 -27.80 -27.58
C ILE A 19 7.80 -26.75 -27.57
N PRO A 20 6.59 -27.05 -27.07
CA PRO A 20 5.59 -25.98 -26.86
C PRO A 20 5.34 -25.66 -25.37
N ALA A 21 5.19 -26.65 -24.49
CA ALA A 21 4.61 -26.40 -23.15
C ALA A 21 5.47 -25.53 -22.22
N LEU A 22 6.74 -25.88 -22.00
CA LEU A 22 7.66 -25.10 -21.14
C LEU A 22 7.93 -23.67 -21.65
N ALA A 23 7.90 -23.47 -22.97
CA ALA A 23 8.08 -22.15 -23.57
C ALA A 23 6.80 -21.30 -23.51
N GLN A 24 5.62 -21.93 -23.59
CA GLN A 24 4.32 -21.28 -23.45
C GLN A 24 4.11 -20.77 -22.01
N ASP A 25 4.45 -21.57 -21.00
CA ASP A 25 4.31 -21.18 -19.59
C ASP A 25 5.18 -19.96 -19.23
N GLN A 26 6.45 -19.94 -19.68
CA GLN A 26 7.32 -18.78 -19.47
C GLN A 26 6.83 -17.53 -20.20
N GLN A 27 6.21 -17.66 -21.37
CA GLN A 27 5.68 -16.52 -22.12
C GLN A 27 4.42 -15.95 -21.45
N ALA A 28 3.59 -16.80 -20.85
CA ALA A 28 2.44 -16.39 -20.07
C ALA A 28 2.87 -15.64 -18.81
N ILE A 29 3.84 -16.16 -18.05
CA ILE A 29 4.42 -15.49 -16.89
C ILE A 29 4.98 -14.11 -17.29
N LYS A 30 5.84 -14.05 -18.32
CA LYS A 30 6.40 -12.77 -18.81
C LYS A 30 5.31 -11.77 -19.19
N THR A 31 4.21 -12.23 -19.77
CA THR A 31 3.09 -11.37 -20.16
C THR A 31 2.31 -10.86 -18.95
N ALA A 32 2.03 -11.73 -17.97
CA ALA A 32 1.36 -11.34 -16.73
C ALA A 32 2.21 -10.36 -15.91
N VAL A 33 3.51 -10.64 -15.78
CA VAL A 33 4.46 -9.75 -15.08
C VAL A 33 4.56 -8.42 -15.81
N ARG A 34 4.70 -8.41 -17.14
CA ARG A 34 4.74 -7.16 -17.90
C ARG A 34 3.50 -6.32 -17.66
N ASN A 35 2.31 -6.90 -17.81
CA ASN A 35 1.05 -6.16 -17.69
C ASN A 35 0.79 -5.60 -16.27
N SER A 36 1.54 -6.08 -15.26
CA SER A 36 1.50 -5.60 -13.88
C SER A 36 2.74 -4.81 -13.48
N THR A 37 3.75 -4.68 -14.34
CA THR A 37 4.98 -3.91 -14.06
C THR A 37 4.79 -2.46 -14.52
N VAL A 38 5.28 -1.51 -13.74
CA VAL A 38 5.09 -0.08 -13.93
C VAL A 38 6.46 0.59 -14.05
N TYR A 39 6.71 1.29 -15.14
CA TYR A 39 7.82 2.24 -15.23
C TYR A 39 7.46 3.45 -14.39
N LEU A 40 8.36 3.92 -13.53
CA LEU A 40 8.14 5.06 -12.65
C LEU A 40 9.05 6.22 -13.05
N GLU A 41 8.48 7.42 -13.06
CA GLU A 41 9.18 8.68 -13.26
C GLU A 41 8.78 9.65 -12.14
N ILE A 42 9.75 10.07 -11.34
CA ILE A 42 9.56 10.91 -10.15
C ILE A 42 10.30 12.21 -10.36
N THR A 43 9.54 13.30 -10.39
CA THR A 43 10.09 14.65 -10.48
C THR A 43 10.18 15.26 -9.09
N PHE A 44 11.18 16.10 -8.87
CA PHE A 44 11.37 16.81 -7.61
C PHE A 44 11.40 18.31 -7.85
N ARG A 45 10.90 19.09 -6.89
CA ARG A 45 10.91 20.56 -6.96
C ARG A 45 11.37 21.16 -5.63
N ASP A 46 11.96 22.33 -5.74
CA ASP A 46 12.28 23.16 -4.58
C ASP A 46 10.97 23.61 -3.90
N ALA A 47 10.89 23.43 -2.57
CA ALA A 47 9.71 23.78 -1.79
C ALA A 47 9.49 25.30 -1.72
N ASP A 48 10.57 26.08 -1.75
CA ASP A 48 10.54 27.54 -1.67
C ASP A 48 10.44 28.19 -3.06
N ASN A 49 10.75 27.44 -4.12
CA ASN A 49 10.65 27.90 -5.50
C ASN A 49 10.11 26.81 -6.44
N LEU A 50 8.77 26.73 -6.55
CA LEU A 50 8.07 25.71 -7.34
C LEU A 50 8.42 25.70 -8.85
N SER A 51 9.07 26.74 -9.37
CA SER A 51 9.56 26.79 -10.76
C SER A 51 10.91 26.08 -10.97
N ASN A 52 11.60 25.75 -9.88
CA ASN A 52 12.91 25.10 -9.87
C ASN A 52 12.74 23.58 -9.72
N VAL A 53 12.87 22.86 -10.82
CA VAL A 53 12.68 21.40 -10.92
C VAL A 53 14.06 20.72 -10.99
N CYS A 54 14.26 19.68 -10.19
CA CYS A 54 15.47 18.87 -10.24
C CYS A 54 15.51 18.07 -11.54
N THR A 55 16.65 18.11 -12.25
CA THR A 55 16.85 17.34 -13.48
C THR A 55 18.20 16.61 -13.43
N PRO A 56 18.27 15.34 -13.87
CA PRO A 56 17.16 14.52 -14.40
C PRO A 56 16.19 14.05 -13.31
N ALA A 57 14.97 13.67 -13.71
CA ALA A 57 14.02 12.99 -12.83
C ALA A 57 14.59 11.64 -12.34
N SER A 58 14.14 11.18 -11.16
CA SER A 58 14.40 9.81 -10.71
C SER A 58 13.52 8.86 -11.52
N GLN A 59 14.06 7.71 -11.90
CA GLN A 59 13.32 6.70 -12.65
C GLN A 59 13.59 5.31 -12.10
N GLY A 60 12.59 4.44 -12.19
CA GLY A 60 12.68 3.08 -11.70
C GLY A 60 11.53 2.21 -12.15
N THR A 61 11.36 1.11 -11.44
CA THR A 61 10.31 0.12 -11.69
C THR A 61 9.46 -0.04 -10.43
N GLY A 62 8.17 -0.31 -10.61
CA GLY A 62 7.30 -0.86 -9.57
C GLY A 62 6.45 -1.98 -10.15
N PHE A 63 5.67 -2.65 -9.30
CA PHE A 63 4.73 -3.68 -9.74
C PHE A 63 3.42 -3.62 -8.96
N ILE A 64 2.33 -3.90 -9.66
CA ILE A 64 0.96 -3.81 -9.14
C ILE A 64 0.64 -5.11 -8.39
N VAL A 65 0.28 -4.99 -7.12
CA VAL A 65 -0.02 -6.12 -6.22
C VAL A 65 -1.49 -6.23 -5.83
N SER A 66 -2.33 -5.30 -6.28
CA SER A 66 -3.76 -5.35 -5.98
C SER A 66 -4.62 -4.86 -7.13
N ARG A 67 -5.85 -5.37 -7.20
CA ARG A 67 -6.88 -4.95 -8.17
C ARG A 67 -7.14 -3.45 -8.15
N GLY A 68 -6.98 -2.82 -6.98
CA GLY A 68 -7.16 -1.38 -6.76
C GLY A 68 -5.96 -0.52 -7.17
N GLY A 69 -4.91 -1.11 -7.76
CA GLY A 69 -3.75 -0.38 -8.27
C GLY A 69 -2.70 -0.05 -7.21
N GLY A 70 -2.60 -0.83 -6.14
CA GLY A 70 -1.47 -0.72 -5.20
C GLY A 70 -0.18 -1.19 -5.87
N VAL A 71 0.87 -0.38 -5.80
CA VAL A 71 2.16 -0.61 -6.47
C VAL A 71 3.26 -0.66 -5.43
N ILE A 72 4.06 -1.73 -5.42
CA ILE A 72 5.28 -1.80 -4.60
C ILE A 72 6.46 -1.31 -5.43
N THR A 73 7.36 -0.55 -4.80
CA THR A 73 8.62 -0.09 -5.40
C THR A 73 9.69 0.15 -4.33
N ALA A 74 10.86 0.64 -4.73
CA ALA A 74 11.96 0.97 -3.82
C ALA A 74 11.82 2.40 -3.26
N ALA A 75 11.96 2.55 -1.94
CA ALA A 75 11.78 3.85 -1.27
C ALA A 75 12.80 4.90 -1.72
N HIS A 76 14.04 4.51 -2.03
CA HIS A 76 15.06 5.45 -2.48
C HIS A 76 14.71 6.16 -3.79
N LEU A 77 13.79 5.62 -4.61
CA LEU A 77 13.32 6.31 -5.83
C LEU A 77 12.56 7.60 -5.51
N LEU A 78 11.98 7.70 -4.31
CA LEU A 78 11.21 8.84 -3.82
C LEU A 78 12.11 9.90 -3.14
N LYS A 79 13.43 9.78 -3.26
CA LYS A 79 14.40 10.78 -2.81
C LYS A 79 15.36 11.12 -3.94
N SER A 80 15.66 12.41 -4.11
CA SER A 80 16.67 12.83 -5.07
C SER A 80 18.05 12.83 -4.43
N VAL A 81 19.01 12.17 -5.08
CA VAL A 81 20.43 12.23 -4.68
C VAL A 81 21.07 13.53 -5.18
N ASP A 82 20.66 14.00 -6.37
CA ASP A 82 21.22 15.20 -7.00
C ASP A 82 20.67 16.50 -6.36
N CYS A 83 19.46 16.45 -5.82
CA CYS A 83 18.78 17.58 -5.17
C CYS A 83 18.13 17.15 -3.84
N PRO A 84 18.93 16.88 -2.78
CA PRO A 84 18.44 16.29 -1.53
C PRO A 84 17.45 17.17 -0.75
N GLU A 85 17.51 18.49 -0.95
CA GLU A 85 16.60 19.47 -0.31
C GLU A 85 15.23 19.55 -1.01
N TYR A 86 15.06 18.90 -2.17
CA TYR A 86 13.85 19.04 -2.98
C TYR A 86 12.79 18.03 -2.55
N THR A 87 11.53 18.42 -2.69
CA THR A 87 10.37 17.57 -2.38
C THR A 87 9.79 16.96 -3.64
N ILE A 88 9.04 15.87 -3.49
CA ILE A 88 8.40 15.18 -4.61
C ILE A 88 7.38 16.11 -5.26
N ALA A 89 7.58 16.35 -6.55
CA ALA A 89 6.75 17.21 -7.36
C ALA A 89 5.58 16.44 -7.97
N ASP A 90 5.89 15.34 -8.64
CA ASP A 90 4.93 14.49 -9.35
C ASP A 90 5.49 13.08 -9.46
N VAL A 91 4.58 12.09 -9.43
CA VAL A 91 4.90 10.67 -9.62
C VAL A 91 4.02 10.16 -10.76
N LYS A 92 4.67 9.81 -11.86
CA LYS A 92 4.01 9.24 -13.04
C LYS A 92 4.47 7.82 -13.26
N GLY A 93 3.62 7.03 -13.91
CA GLY A 93 4.04 5.73 -14.36
C GLY A 93 3.39 5.27 -15.65
N ARG A 94 4.01 4.27 -16.28
CA ARG A 94 3.56 3.64 -17.52
C ARG A 94 3.52 2.13 -17.33
N ILE A 95 2.36 1.52 -17.58
CA ILE A 95 2.16 0.09 -17.30
C ILE A 95 2.61 -0.74 -18.52
N GLY A 96 3.47 -1.72 -18.28
CA GLY A 96 3.92 -2.71 -19.26
C GLY A 96 5.01 -2.21 -20.20
N TYR A 97 4.71 -1.22 -21.05
CA TYR A 97 5.66 -0.67 -22.01
C TYR A 97 5.90 0.82 -21.76
N LEU A 98 7.06 1.33 -22.16
CA LEU A 98 7.35 2.78 -22.12
C LEU A 98 6.48 3.60 -23.08
N SER A 99 5.90 2.97 -24.09
CA SER A 99 4.97 3.60 -25.02
C SER A 99 3.54 3.70 -24.47
N SER A 100 3.26 3.06 -23.32
CA SER A 100 1.95 3.17 -22.65
C SER A 100 1.71 4.59 -22.15
N PRO A 101 0.43 5.02 -22.04
CA PRO A 101 0.10 6.34 -21.52
C PRO A 101 0.55 6.52 -20.07
N ASP A 102 0.90 7.76 -19.71
CA ASP A 102 1.17 8.15 -18.33
C ASP A 102 -0.09 7.95 -17.46
N VAL A 103 0.10 7.38 -16.28
CA VAL A 103 -0.89 7.25 -15.21
C VAL A 103 -0.35 7.96 -13.97
N PRO A 104 -1.13 8.82 -13.30
CA PRO A 104 -0.69 9.45 -12.06
C PRO A 104 -0.65 8.43 -10.92
N LEU A 105 0.32 8.58 -10.02
CA LEU A 105 0.42 7.82 -8.79
C LEU A 105 0.45 8.75 -7.58
N SER A 106 -0.18 8.31 -6.49
CA SER A 106 0.00 8.91 -5.17
C SER A 106 0.85 8.01 -4.28
N ILE A 107 1.53 8.61 -3.30
CA ILE A 107 2.32 7.88 -2.31
C ILE A 107 1.37 7.41 -1.22
N ALA A 108 1.33 6.11 -0.95
CA ALA A 108 0.53 5.53 0.12
C ALA A 108 1.35 5.30 1.39
N SER A 109 2.59 4.83 1.27
CA SER A 109 3.54 4.69 2.38
C SER A 109 4.99 4.68 1.90
N ILE A 110 5.90 5.04 2.80
CA ILE A 110 7.35 4.97 2.59
C ILE A 110 7.96 4.36 3.85
N ASP A 111 8.68 3.24 3.69
CA ASP A 111 9.57 2.67 4.70
C ASP A 111 11.01 2.77 4.21
N GLU A 112 11.72 3.78 4.72
CA GLU A 112 13.11 4.03 4.38
C GLU A 112 14.06 2.97 4.97
N SER A 113 13.68 2.32 6.06
CA SER A 113 14.52 1.35 6.75
C SER A 113 14.68 0.07 5.92
N SER A 114 13.58 -0.38 5.31
CA SER A 114 13.53 -1.55 4.44
C SER A 114 13.82 -1.22 2.97
N ASP A 115 13.89 0.07 2.61
CA ASP A 115 13.95 0.56 1.23
C ASP A 115 12.72 0.15 0.39
N VAL A 116 11.52 0.22 0.99
CA VAL A 116 10.26 -0.16 0.34
C VAL A 116 9.27 1.00 0.39
N ALA A 117 8.59 1.27 -0.73
CA ALA A 117 7.48 2.21 -0.78
C ALA A 117 6.27 1.58 -1.46
N VAL A 118 5.08 2.01 -1.02
CA VAL A 118 3.81 1.65 -1.65
C VAL A 118 3.22 2.90 -2.28
N LEU A 119 2.95 2.81 -3.57
CA LEU A 119 2.27 3.83 -4.37
C LEU A 119 0.86 3.34 -4.72
N ARG A 120 0.01 4.25 -5.20
CA ARG A 120 -1.33 3.93 -5.65
C ARG A 120 -1.59 4.58 -7.00
N LEU A 121 -1.93 3.77 -7.99
CA LEU A 121 -2.40 4.25 -9.28
C LEU A 121 -3.73 5.00 -9.11
N GLY A 122 -3.96 6.00 -9.95
CA GLY A 122 -5.24 6.70 -10.00
C GLY A 122 -6.43 5.75 -10.18
N ALA A 123 -7.58 6.11 -9.61
CA ALA A 123 -8.81 5.31 -9.78
C ALA A 123 -9.20 5.22 -11.26
N ARG A 124 -9.64 4.04 -11.70
CA ARG A 124 -10.15 3.80 -13.05
C ARG A 124 -11.34 2.85 -13.04
N GLU A 125 -12.07 2.82 -14.14
CA GLU A 125 -13.09 1.80 -14.38
C GLU A 125 -12.41 0.44 -14.64
N GLY A 126 -12.77 -0.57 -13.86
CA GLY A 126 -12.19 -1.91 -13.94
C GLY A 126 -10.90 -2.11 -13.12
N ALA A 127 -10.55 -3.38 -12.90
CA ALA A 127 -9.38 -3.75 -12.10
C ALA A 127 -8.07 -3.50 -12.85
N TYR A 128 -7.01 -3.13 -12.11
CA TYR A 128 -5.65 -3.19 -12.64
C TYR A 128 -5.18 -4.65 -12.79
N PRO A 129 -4.43 -4.99 -13.85
CA PRO A 129 -3.68 -6.24 -13.87
C PRO A 129 -2.67 -6.18 -12.72
N PHE A 130 -2.68 -7.19 -11.88
CA PHE A 130 -1.79 -7.30 -10.74
C PHE A 130 -1.10 -8.67 -10.80
N ILE A 131 0.03 -8.77 -10.11
CA ILE A 131 0.78 -10.01 -9.97
C ILE A 131 0.65 -10.53 -8.55
N GLU A 132 0.59 -11.86 -8.42
CA GLU A 132 0.59 -12.52 -7.14
C GLU A 132 1.94 -12.30 -6.45
N ALA A 133 1.88 -12.01 -5.15
CA ALA A 133 3.00 -11.67 -4.31
C ALA A 133 2.91 -12.53 -3.05
N CYS A 134 3.98 -13.24 -2.73
CA CYS A 134 4.07 -14.05 -1.53
C CYS A 134 5.52 -14.03 -1.00
N TYR A 135 5.72 -14.31 0.28
CA TYR A 135 7.07 -14.34 0.84
C TYR A 135 7.60 -15.76 1.00
N VAL A 136 8.91 -15.87 0.90
CA VAL A 136 9.71 -17.02 1.30
C VAL A 136 10.80 -16.52 2.23
N ASP A 137 11.23 -17.35 3.20
CA ASP A 137 12.32 -16.97 4.11
C ASP A 137 13.63 -16.75 3.32
N THR A 138 13.95 -17.72 2.47
CA THR A 138 15.04 -17.65 1.49
C THR A 138 14.71 -18.53 0.28
N PRO A 139 15.06 -18.11 -0.95
CA PRO A 139 15.04 -19.00 -2.11
C PRO A 139 15.95 -20.21 -1.89
N ALA A 140 15.75 -21.27 -2.68
CA ALA A 140 16.68 -22.39 -2.69
C ALA A 140 18.05 -21.95 -3.22
N ASP A 141 19.12 -22.57 -2.72
CA ASP A 141 20.47 -22.32 -3.22
C ASP A 141 20.55 -22.58 -4.72
N GLU A 142 21.14 -21.63 -5.45
CA GLU A 142 21.25 -21.64 -6.92
C GLU A 142 19.90 -21.64 -7.67
N GLU A 143 18.80 -21.29 -7.01
CA GLU A 143 17.50 -21.16 -7.66
C GLU A 143 17.53 -20.10 -8.79
N ASN A 144 16.97 -20.46 -9.95
CA ASN A 144 16.81 -19.56 -11.08
C ASN A 144 15.54 -18.74 -10.92
N LEU A 145 15.70 -17.42 -10.87
CA LEU A 145 14.65 -16.44 -10.70
C LEU A 145 14.67 -15.47 -11.88
N LEU A 146 13.56 -14.77 -12.07
CA LEU A 146 13.42 -13.76 -13.14
C LEU A 146 13.18 -12.39 -12.53
N ALA A 147 14.05 -11.44 -12.87
CA ALA A 147 13.90 -10.04 -12.50
C ALA A 147 13.37 -9.24 -13.69
N PHE A 148 12.44 -8.32 -13.43
CA PHE A 148 11.81 -7.51 -14.47
C PHE A 148 11.92 -6.03 -14.16
N GLY A 149 11.99 -5.21 -15.21
CA GLY A 149 12.00 -3.76 -15.07
C GLY A 149 12.43 -3.03 -16.34
N PHE A 150 12.82 -1.78 -16.17
CA PHE A 150 13.15 -0.84 -17.25
C PHE A 150 14.62 -0.42 -17.18
N PRO A 151 15.56 -1.29 -17.57
CA PRO A 151 16.98 -1.04 -17.42
C PRO A 151 17.40 0.20 -18.22
N LEU A 152 18.11 1.11 -17.57
CA LEU A 152 18.57 2.39 -18.13
C LEU A 152 17.44 3.31 -18.65
N GLY A 153 16.18 3.03 -18.31
CA GLY A 153 15.02 3.73 -18.87
C GLY A 153 14.68 3.29 -20.29
N GLU A 154 15.17 2.12 -20.71
CA GLU A 154 14.74 1.41 -21.91
C GLU A 154 13.51 0.55 -21.61
N ASP A 155 12.88 0.01 -22.66
CA ASP A 155 11.62 -0.70 -22.55
C ASP A 155 11.72 -1.98 -21.69
N PHE A 156 10.55 -2.47 -21.26
CA PHE A 156 10.42 -3.60 -20.35
C PHE A 156 11.31 -4.79 -20.74
N SER A 157 12.12 -5.23 -19.79
CA SER A 157 13.13 -6.26 -19.99
C SER A 157 13.11 -7.29 -18.87
N THR A 158 13.61 -8.48 -19.18
CA THR A 158 13.77 -9.59 -18.22
C THR A 158 15.25 -9.91 -18.08
N LEU A 159 15.71 -10.05 -16.83
CA LEU A 159 17.03 -10.57 -16.49
C LEU A 159 16.89 -11.88 -15.72
N VAL A 160 17.72 -12.85 -16.05
CA VAL A 160 17.88 -14.05 -15.23
C VAL A 160 18.71 -13.69 -14.00
N ALA A 161 18.30 -14.18 -12.84
CA ALA A 161 19.00 -13.97 -11.59
C ALA A 161 19.09 -15.29 -10.83
N VAL A 162 20.29 -15.65 -10.38
CA VAL A 162 20.51 -16.90 -9.64
C VAL A 162 20.77 -16.56 -8.17
N TYR A 163 20.05 -17.16 -7.23
CA TYR A 163 20.27 -16.90 -5.80
C TYR A 163 21.66 -17.38 -5.33
N GLN A 164 22.34 -16.59 -4.49
CA GLN A 164 23.72 -16.80 -4.02
C GLN A 164 23.87 -16.64 -2.50
N GLY A 165 22.77 -16.74 -1.76
CA GLY A 165 22.72 -16.59 -0.31
C GLY A 165 22.43 -15.15 0.17
N LEU A 166 22.60 -14.93 1.47
CA LEU A 166 22.37 -13.64 2.13
C LEU A 166 23.57 -12.70 2.02
N SER A 167 23.27 -11.41 1.94
CA SER A 167 24.22 -10.30 2.10
C SER A 167 24.60 -10.16 3.58
N GLY A 168 25.89 -10.28 3.90
CA GLY A 168 26.39 -10.26 5.27
C GLY A 168 26.28 -8.92 6.01
N SER A 169 25.93 -7.82 5.34
CA SER A 169 25.89 -6.48 5.95
C SER A 169 24.48 -5.97 6.25
N ASP A 170 23.46 -6.43 5.54
CA ASP A 170 22.09 -5.91 5.64
C ASP A 170 20.99 -6.98 5.56
N GLY A 171 21.31 -8.27 5.37
CA GLY A 171 20.32 -9.35 5.34
C GLY A 171 19.54 -9.48 4.03
N ARG A 172 19.86 -8.67 3.00
CA ARG A 172 19.26 -8.79 1.66
C ARG A 172 19.70 -10.06 0.95
N TRP A 173 18.96 -10.49 -0.06
CA TRP A 173 19.37 -11.58 -0.93
C TRP A 173 20.44 -11.12 -1.91
N ARG A 174 21.49 -11.92 -2.08
CA ARG A 174 22.50 -11.72 -3.12
C ARG A 174 22.18 -12.63 -4.30
N LEU A 175 22.12 -12.06 -5.50
CA LEU A 175 21.85 -12.79 -6.73
C LEU A 175 22.92 -12.53 -7.78
N SER A 176 23.30 -13.57 -8.52
CA SER A 176 24.12 -13.44 -9.73
C SER A 176 23.27 -12.91 -10.87
N SER A 177 23.15 -11.59 -10.96
CA SER A 177 22.54 -10.86 -12.08
C SER A 177 23.17 -9.48 -12.21
N ASN A 178 22.86 -8.76 -13.30
CA ASN A 178 23.36 -7.42 -13.56
C ASN A 178 22.25 -6.38 -13.38
N PHE A 179 21.79 -6.16 -12.15
CA PHE A 179 20.78 -5.14 -11.90
C PHE A 179 21.36 -3.74 -12.11
N THR A 180 20.82 -3.03 -13.07
CA THR A 180 21.26 -1.71 -13.48
C THR A 180 20.30 -0.62 -13.00
N TYR A 181 20.67 0.63 -13.22
CA TYR A 181 19.76 1.77 -13.00
C TYR A 181 18.44 1.56 -13.74
N GLY A 182 17.31 1.94 -13.15
CA GLY A 182 15.97 1.72 -13.71
C GLY A 182 15.32 0.39 -13.33
N MET A 183 16.10 -0.64 -12.93
CA MET A 183 15.56 -1.91 -12.42
C MET A 183 15.10 -1.83 -10.94
N SER A 184 15.52 -0.80 -10.19
CA SER A 184 15.14 -0.61 -8.79
C SER A 184 13.62 -0.61 -8.62
N GLY A 185 13.15 -1.36 -7.62
CA GLY A 185 11.74 -1.52 -7.29
C GLY A 185 10.99 -2.54 -8.15
N GLY A 186 11.64 -3.15 -9.15
CA GLY A 186 11.03 -4.17 -10.01
C GLY A 186 10.82 -5.52 -9.32
N PRO A 187 9.92 -6.37 -9.84
CA PRO A 187 9.61 -7.65 -9.24
C PRO A 187 10.70 -8.69 -9.54
N LEU A 188 11.08 -9.46 -8.52
CA LEU A 188 11.80 -10.73 -8.64
C LEU A 188 10.80 -11.88 -8.48
N VAL A 189 10.75 -12.76 -9.48
CA VAL A 189 9.69 -13.74 -9.69
C VAL A 189 10.25 -15.16 -9.70
N ASP A 190 9.54 -16.08 -9.06
CA ASP A 190 9.86 -17.51 -9.03
C ASP A 190 9.41 -18.27 -10.29
N GLY A 191 9.67 -19.58 -10.33
CA GLY A 191 9.25 -20.43 -11.46
C GLY A 191 7.73 -20.56 -11.64
N ALA A 192 6.94 -20.20 -10.62
CA ALA A 192 5.48 -20.22 -10.65
C ALA A 192 4.87 -18.88 -11.10
N GLY A 193 5.68 -17.84 -11.30
CA GLY A 193 5.20 -16.51 -11.67
C GLY A 193 4.78 -15.65 -10.48
N ARG A 194 5.14 -16.01 -9.25
CA ARG A 194 4.86 -15.25 -8.03
C ARG A 194 6.03 -14.33 -7.70
N VAL A 195 5.74 -13.09 -7.31
CA VAL A 195 6.77 -12.16 -6.82
C VAL A 195 7.18 -12.59 -5.41
N ILE A 196 8.48 -12.74 -5.21
CA ILE A 196 9.08 -13.12 -3.92
C ILE A 196 10.12 -12.10 -3.41
N GLY A 197 10.47 -11.11 -4.24
CA GLY A 197 11.41 -10.06 -3.84
C GLY A 197 11.31 -8.80 -4.69
N ILE A 198 11.95 -7.73 -4.21
CA ILE A 198 12.00 -6.41 -4.82
C ILE A 198 13.44 -6.12 -5.24
N VAL A 199 13.67 -5.89 -6.52
CA VAL A 199 15.01 -5.62 -7.06
C VAL A 199 15.53 -4.30 -6.48
N LYS A 200 16.71 -4.32 -5.88
CA LYS A 200 17.45 -3.09 -5.58
C LYS A 200 18.39 -2.85 -6.75
N GLY A 201 18.06 -1.89 -7.60
CA GLY A 201 18.85 -1.52 -8.77
C GLY A 201 20.05 -0.63 -8.41
N GLY A 202 20.96 -0.50 -9.35
CA GLY A 202 22.20 0.26 -9.17
C GLY A 202 22.01 1.76 -9.37
N VAL A 203 22.97 2.55 -8.89
CA VAL A 203 23.01 4.00 -9.15
C VAL A 203 23.49 4.25 -10.59
N ARG A 204 22.96 5.29 -11.25
CA ARG A 204 23.38 5.68 -12.61
C ARG A 204 24.90 5.91 -12.64
N GLY A 205 25.61 5.18 -13.51
CA GLY A 205 27.07 5.29 -13.67
C GLY A 205 27.92 4.47 -12.67
N ALA A 206 27.30 3.71 -11.77
CA ALA A 206 27.98 2.77 -10.89
C ALA A 206 27.97 1.33 -11.43
N THR A 207 28.76 0.45 -10.81
CA THR A 207 28.76 -0.99 -11.10
C THR A 207 27.38 -1.59 -10.82
N ALA A 208 26.97 -2.58 -11.63
CA ALA A 208 25.73 -3.32 -11.41
C ALA A 208 25.69 -3.89 -9.97
N VAL A 209 24.52 -3.82 -9.35
CA VAL A 209 24.30 -4.36 -8.01
C VAL A 209 23.64 -5.73 -8.10
N GLN A 210 23.76 -6.49 -7.02
CA GLN A 210 23.38 -7.90 -6.97
C GLN A 210 22.39 -8.17 -5.83
N PHE A 211 21.63 -7.16 -5.40
CA PHE A 211 20.83 -7.23 -4.18
C PHE A 211 19.33 -7.18 -4.45
N VAL A 212 18.57 -7.94 -3.67
CA VAL A 212 17.12 -7.97 -3.67
C VAL A 212 16.61 -7.84 -2.24
N THR A 213 15.61 -6.98 -2.04
CA THR A 213 14.83 -6.92 -0.80
C THR A 213 13.91 -8.13 -0.75
N PRO A 214 13.92 -8.95 0.32
CA PRO A 214 12.88 -9.94 0.56
C PRO A 214 11.48 -9.28 0.60
N LEU A 215 10.46 -9.93 0.03
CA LEU A 215 9.15 -9.30 -0.10
C LEU A 215 8.41 -9.12 1.24
N ASN A 216 8.66 -9.96 2.24
CA ASN A 216 8.08 -9.80 3.58
C ASN A 216 8.48 -8.48 4.25
N TRP A 217 9.58 -7.84 3.83
CA TRP A 217 9.94 -6.51 4.35
C TRP A 217 8.97 -5.41 3.88
N ALA A 218 8.12 -5.70 2.88
CA ALA A 218 7.07 -4.79 2.46
C ALA A 218 5.85 -4.81 3.39
N ASP A 219 5.74 -5.74 4.34
CA ASP A 219 4.53 -5.92 5.16
C ASP A 219 4.16 -4.65 5.94
N ASP A 220 5.11 -4.01 6.61
CA ASP A 220 4.83 -2.79 7.37
C ASP A 220 4.42 -1.62 6.46
N ALA A 221 5.06 -1.50 5.29
CA ALA A 221 4.70 -0.50 4.29
C ALA A 221 3.30 -0.76 3.71
N LEU A 222 2.96 -2.02 3.41
CA LEU A 222 1.64 -2.42 2.90
C LEU A 222 0.53 -2.22 3.95
N ARG A 223 0.78 -2.61 5.21
CA ARG A 223 -0.14 -2.36 6.33
C ARG A 223 -0.38 -0.87 6.53
N THR A 224 0.67 -0.06 6.48
CA THR A 224 0.57 1.42 6.58
C THR A 224 -0.23 2.01 5.43
N ALA A 225 -0.05 1.48 4.21
CA ALA A 225 -0.80 1.90 3.03
C ALA A 225 -2.27 1.43 3.02
N GLY A 226 -2.71 0.65 4.02
CA GLY A 226 -4.04 0.05 4.05
C GLY A 226 -4.25 -1.00 2.96
N ALA A 227 -3.16 -1.63 2.49
CA ALA A 227 -3.15 -2.72 1.53
C ALA A 227 -3.02 -4.09 2.24
N LEU A 228 -3.31 -5.18 1.51
CA LEU A 228 -3.13 -6.58 1.92
C LEU A 228 -1.73 -6.84 2.53
N SER A 229 -1.63 -7.79 3.47
CA SER A 229 -0.35 -8.35 3.91
C SER A 229 0.21 -9.34 2.87
N VAL A 230 1.52 -9.52 2.83
CA VAL A 230 2.15 -10.58 2.03
C VAL A 230 2.02 -11.89 2.80
N GLU A 231 1.42 -12.91 2.20
CA GLU A 231 1.31 -14.24 2.81
C GLU A 231 2.48 -15.14 2.39
N ALA A 232 2.71 -16.22 3.15
CA ALA A 232 3.74 -17.20 2.80
C ALA A 232 3.37 -17.92 1.51
N CYS A 233 4.35 -18.17 0.64
CA CYS A 233 4.12 -18.94 -0.57
C CYS A 233 3.69 -20.38 -0.24
N VAL A 234 2.54 -20.81 -0.75
CA VAL A 234 2.10 -22.20 -0.60
C VAL A 234 2.77 -23.06 -1.68
N GLU A 235 3.54 -24.06 -1.25
CA GLU A 235 4.10 -25.10 -2.13
C GLU A 235 2.99 -26.08 -2.54
N ILE A 236 2.51 -26.00 -3.78
CA ILE A 236 1.67 -27.07 -4.34
C ILE A 236 2.60 -28.22 -4.72
N GLY A 237 2.70 -29.21 -3.82
CA GLY A 237 3.68 -30.28 -3.89
C GLY A 237 3.75 -30.99 -5.26
N SER A 238 4.87 -30.79 -5.95
CA SER A 238 5.27 -31.62 -7.08
C SER A 238 5.81 -32.95 -6.56
N LYS A 239 5.00 -34.01 -6.66
CA LYS A 239 5.50 -35.38 -6.71
C LYS A 239 5.24 -35.94 -8.10
N GLY A 240 6.33 -36.28 -8.77
CA GLY A 240 6.34 -36.80 -10.14
C GLY A 240 5.46 -38.03 -10.33
N GLY A 241 4.79 -38.03 -11.46
CA GLY A 241 4.08 -39.16 -12.06
C GLY A 241 3.51 -38.67 -13.38
N GLY A 242 4.08 -39.14 -14.49
CA GLY A 242 3.65 -38.76 -15.82
C GLY A 242 2.17 -39.10 -16.02
N THR A 243 1.35 -38.08 -16.00
CA THR A 243 0.07 -38.04 -16.68
C THR A 243 0.06 -36.71 -17.41
N GLU A 244 -0.06 -36.80 -18.72
CA GLU A 244 -0.38 -35.71 -19.62
C GLU A 244 -1.52 -34.89 -19.00
N LEU A 245 -1.17 -33.77 -18.37
CA LEU A 245 -2.12 -32.74 -17.99
C LEU A 245 -2.56 -32.11 -19.29
N VAL A 246 -3.62 -32.67 -19.86
CA VAL A 246 -4.51 -31.92 -20.72
C VAL A 246 -5.02 -30.78 -19.84
N ILE A 247 -4.39 -29.61 -19.96
CA ILE A 247 -4.98 -28.36 -19.50
C ILE A 247 -6.10 -28.10 -20.50
N GLU A 248 -7.25 -28.75 -20.29
CA GLU A 248 -8.49 -28.11 -20.70
C GLU A 248 -8.55 -26.81 -19.89
N ASP A 249 -8.73 -25.70 -20.60
CA ASP A 249 -9.12 -24.44 -19.98
C ASP A 249 -10.44 -24.67 -19.22
N VAL A 250 -10.36 -25.07 -17.95
CA VAL A 250 -11.54 -25.22 -17.09
C VAL A 250 -11.93 -23.83 -16.61
N LEU A 251 -12.74 -23.17 -17.44
CA LEU A 251 -13.34 -21.86 -17.18
C LEU A 251 -14.08 -21.86 -15.83
N PRO A 252 -14.07 -20.74 -15.08
CA PRO A 252 -14.91 -20.61 -13.90
C PRO A 252 -16.39 -20.70 -14.29
N ASP A 253 -17.16 -21.52 -13.57
CA ASP A 253 -18.58 -21.78 -13.84
C ASP A 253 -19.53 -21.01 -12.91
N LEU A 254 -19.01 -20.40 -11.84
CA LEU A 254 -19.80 -19.63 -10.87
C LEU A 254 -19.23 -18.22 -10.64
N GLY A 255 -20.11 -17.21 -10.70
CA GLY A 255 -19.86 -15.85 -10.25
C GLY A 255 -20.55 -15.58 -8.91
N ILE A 256 -19.80 -15.21 -7.88
CA ILE A 256 -20.32 -14.87 -6.55
C ILE A 256 -20.10 -13.38 -6.29
N GLU A 257 -21.17 -12.64 -6.09
CA GLU A 257 -21.16 -11.23 -5.67
C GLU A 257 -21.68 -11.12 -4.24
N SER A 258 -20.91 -10.52 -3.35
CA SER A 258 -21.29 -10.21 -1.98
C SER A 258 -21.44 -8.70 -1.81
N VAL A 259 -22.65 -8.26 -1.46
CA VAL A 259 -22.97 -6.87 -1.14
C VAL A 259 -23.01 -6.72 0.37
N PHE A 260 -22.13 -5.87 0.89
CA PHE A 260 -22.06 -5.47 2.29
C PHE A 260 -22.92 -4.24 2.51
N ILE A 261 -23.62 -4.21 3.63
CA ILE A 261 -24.44 -3.09 4.05
C ILE A 261 -24.11 -2.81 5.51
N VAL A 262 -23.48 -1.68 5.79
CA VAL A 262 -23.14 -1.23 7.14
C VAL A 262 -23.86 0.06 7.48
N SER A 263 -24.30 0.18 8.72
CA SER A 263 -24.82 1.44 9.28
C SER A 263 -24.03 1.80 10.53
N GLY A 264 -23.75 3.09 10.74
CA GLY A 264 -23.00 3.57 11.90
C GLY A 264 -23.10 5.08 12.07
N GLN A 265 -22.60 5.61 13.18
CA GLN A 265 -22.46 7.05 13.42
C GLN A 265 -21.11 7.54 12.90
N GLU A 266 -21.07 8.68 12.21
CA GLU A 266 -19.81 9.25 11.72
C GLU A 266 -18.93 9.85 12.84
N GLN A 267 -17.62 9.80 12.63
CA GLN A 267 -16.60 10.47 13.43
C GLN A 267 -15.77 11.38 12.52
N ASN A 268 -15.95 12.68 12.69
CA ASN A 268 -15.22 13.67 11.91
C ASN A 268 -14.11 14.29 12.77
N PRO A 269 -12.83 14.07 12.45
CA PRO A 269 -11.74 14.68 13.20
C PRO A 269 -11.77 16.20 13.02
N VAL A 270 -11.53 16.93 14.10
CA VAL A 270 -11.42 18.38 14.12
C VAL A 270 -10.14 18.77 14.85
N SER A 271 -9.40 19.71 14.27
CA SER A 271 -8.16 20.24 14.85
C SER A 271 -8.19 21.76 14.76
N ARG A 272 -7.92 22.45 15.86
CA ARG A 272 -7.84 23.92 15.89
C ARG A 272 -6.63 24.40 16.68
N MET A 273 -6.01 25.48 16.20
CA MET A 273 -4.96 26.20 16.90
C MET A 273 -5.58 27.34 17.72
N PHE A 274 -5.18 27.42 18.98
CA PHE A 274 -5.57 28.47 19.92
C PHE A 274 -4.34 29.24 20.34
N THR A 275 -4.20 30.46 19.85
CA THR A 275 -3.13 31.38 20.22
C THR A 275 -3.69 32.46 21.12
N HIS A 276 -3.07 32.66 22.28
CA HIS A 276 -3.51 33.66 23.24
C HIS A 276 -2.32 34.41 23.84
N ASP A 277 -2.54 35.70 24.14
CA ASP A 277 -1.60 36.55 24.87
C ASP A 277 -1.92 36.46 26.36
N PHE A 278 -1.07 35.74 27.09
CA PHE A 278 -1.23 35.48 28.51
C PHE A 278 -0.66 36.59 29.40
N SER A 279 -0.09 37.65 28.85
CA SER A 279 0.43 38.78 29.63
C SER A 279 -0.10 40.10 29.08
N ASN A 280 -1.20 40.57 29.65
CA ASN A 280 -1.70 41.93 29.45
C ASN A 280 -2.40 42.44 30.72
N ASP A 281 -1.96 42.00 31.89
CA ASP A 281 -2.33 42.74 33.08
C ASP A 281 -1.37 43.92 33.19
N ALA A 282 -1.86 45.14 32.95
CA ALA A 282 -1.12 46.39 33.16
C ALA A 282 -0.65 46.60 34.62
N SER A 283 -0.72 45.55 35.46
CA SER A 283 -0.46 45.55 36.88
C SER A 283 1.04 45.45 37.20
N CYS A 284 1.84 44.87 36.31
CA CYS A 284 3.29 44.71 36.43
C CYS A 284 3.74 44.40 37.86
N THR A 285 3.03 43.45 38.47
CA THR A 285 3.20 43.10 39.87
C THR A 285 4.40 42.19 39.99
N GLU A 286 5.39 42.56 40.80
CA GLU A 286 6.55 41.71 41.08
C GLU A 286 6.09 40.37 41.69
N GLY A 287 6.45 39.26 41.06
CA GLY A 287 6.08 37.91 41.53
C GLY A 287 5.53 36.98 40.45
N TRP A 288 4.94 35.86 40.90
CA TRP A 288 4.32 34.85 40.05
C TRP A 288 2.86 35.18 39.76
N SER A 289 2.53 35.30 38.48
CA SER A 289 1.18 35.56 37.97
C SER A 289 0.70 34.39 37.14
N THR A 290 -0.63 34.15 37.12
CA THR A 290 -1.25 33.09 36.32
C THR A 290 -2.42 33.65 35.52
N GLN A 291 -2.48 33.31 34.24
CA GLN A 291 -3.61 33.63 33.37
C GLN A 291 -4.21 32.35 32.80
N THR A 292 -5.54 32.32 32.72
CA THR A 292 -6.30 31.16 32.22
C THR A 292 -7.15 31.58 31.03
N TYR A 293 -7.09 30.80 29.96
CA TYR A 293 -7.85 31.02 28.73
C TYR A 293 -8.66 29.76 28.40
N ALA A 294 -9.97 29.93 28.18
CA ALA A 294 -10.83 28.83 27.75
C ALA A 294 -10.78 28.66 26.23
N ALA A 295 -10.40 27.47 25.78
CA ALA A 295 -10.33 27.10 24.37
C ALA A 295 -11.31 25.97 24.07
N CYS A 296 -12.22 26.18 23.12
CA CYS A 296 -13.30 25.24 22.82
C CYS A 296 -13.34 24.85 21.34
N LEU A 297 -13.45 23.55 21.09
CA LEU A 297 -13.84 22.98 19.80
C LEU A 297 -15.36 23.17 19.56
N PRO A 298 -15.88 22.96 18.33
CA PRO A 298 -17.31 23.07 18.04
C PRO A 298 -18.21 22.26 19.00
N ASP A 299 -19.47 22.66 19.14
CA ASP A 299 -20.43 21.88 19.93
C ASP A 299 -20.57 20.45 19.39
N ASN A 300 -20.86 19.48 20.27
CA ASN A 300 -20.87 18.04 19.98
C ASN A 300 -19.50 17.42 19.59
N SER A 301 -18.40 18.13 19.86
CA SER A 301 -17.07 17.53 19.79
C SER A 301 -16.60 17.00 21.14
N GLN A 302 -15.70 16.02 21.10
CA GLN A 302 -14.95 15.56 22.26
C GLN A 302 -13.46 15.80 22.01
N ILE A 303 -12.79 16.44 22.96
CA ILE A 303 -11.35 16.66 22.90
C ILE A 303 -10.63 15.32 23.10
N THR A 304 -9.73 14.99 22.19
CA THR A 304 -8.91 13.77 22.25
C THR A 304 -7.47 14.07 22.62
N ASN A 305 -6.95 15.24 22.25
CA ASN A 305 -5.57 15.62 22.55
C ASN A 305 -5.40 17.14 22.64
N VAL A 306 -4.43 17.57 23.46
CA VAL A 306 -3.99 18.96 23.56
C VAL A 306 -2.46 18.97 23.48
N THR A 307 -1.90 19.65 22.48
CA THR A 307 -0.46 19.74 22.25
C THR A 307 0.01 21.18 22.38
N GLY A 308 1.13 21.39 23.08
CA GLY A 308 1.73 22.69 23.32
C GLY A 308 2.09 22.91 24.79
N PRO A 309 2.32 24.18 25.20
CA PRO A 309 2.33 25.36 24.36
C PRO A 309 3.59 25.45 23.51
N LEU A 310 3.43 25.96 22.28
CA LEU A 310 4.51 26.66 21.60
C LEU A 310 4.57 28.08 22.15
N ILE A 311 5.64 28.42 22.84
CA ILE A 311 5.89 29.79 23.33
C ILE A 311 6.47 30.62 22.18
N ILE A 312 5.78 31.71 21.81
CA ILE A 312 6.09 32.56 20.64
C ILE A 312 6.76 33.88 21.08
N SER A 313 7.28 33.93 22.31
CA SER A 313 7.69 35.16 23.00
C SER A 313 9.03 35.07 23.72
N ALA A 314 9.56 36.22 24.15
CA ALA A 314 10.90 36.38 24.73
C ALA A 314 11.03 36.08 26.25
N ALA A 315 9.97 35.67 26.94
CA ALA A 315 10.05 35.38 28.37
C ALA A 315 10.72 34.02 28.63
N ASN A 316 11.74 34.00 29.50
CA ASN A 316 12.59 32.83 29.73
C ASN A 316 12.04 31.84 30.79
N ASP A 317 11.06 32.23 31.61
CA ASP A 317 10.61 31.42 32.76
C ASP A 317 9.07 31.38 32.86
N GLY A 318 8.46 30.30 32.34
CA GLY A 318 7.01 30.05 32.44
C GLY A 318 6.69 28.58 32.58
N ARG A 319 5.56 28.26 33.23
CA ARG A 319 4.99 26.90 33.29
C ARG A 319 3.57 26.92 32.75
N SER A 320 3.22 25.91 31.97
CA SER A 320 1.87 25.72 31.45
C SER A 320 1.27 24.42 31.96
N TRP A 321 -0.05 24.42 32.05
CA TRP A 321 -0.86 23.23 32.27
C TRP A 321 -2.25 23.48 31.69
N TYR A 322 -3.03 22.42 31.58
CA TYR A 322 -4.41 22.53 31.13
C TYR A 322 -5.30 21.59 31.93
N ASP A 323 -6.56 21.98 32.06
CA ASP A 323 -7.61 21.19 32.67
C ASP A 323 -8.77 21.08 31.68
N ILE A 324 -9.34 19.89 31.52
CA ILE A 324 -10.58 19.73 30.75
C ILE A 324 -11.71 20.39 31.54
N ASP A 325 -12.53 21.20 30.86
CA ASP A 325 -13.65 21.87 31.51
C ASP A 325 -14.66 20.80 31.97
N PRO A 326 -14.94 20.70 33.28
CA PRO A 326 -15.81 19.64 33.82
C PRO A 326 -17.27 19.75 33.35
N ASN A 327 -17.69 20.92 32.86
CA ASN A 327 -19.05 21.15 32.37
C ASN A 327 -19.15 21.12 30.84
N ARG A 328 -18.01 21.15 30.13
CA ARG A 328 -17.95 21.25 28.66
C ARG A 328 -16.85 20.36 28.12
N SER A 329 -17.20 19.15 27.69
CA SER A 329 -16.25 18.15 27.14
C SER A 329 -15.55 18.59 25.85
N ASN A 330 -16.04 19.63 25.20
CA ASN A 330 -15.43 20.27 24.03
C ASN A 330 -14.50 21.45 24.39
N CYS A 331 -14.27 21.73 25.66
CA CYS A 331 -13.45 22.86 26.12
C CYS A 331 -12.33 22.42 27.05
N VAL A 332 -11.21 23.12 26.99
CA VAL A 332 -10.14 23.08 28.00
C VAL A 332 -9.83 24.47 28.52
N SER A 333 -9.47 24.53 29.79
CA SER A 333 -8.88 25.69 30.44
C SER A 333 -7.36 25.60 30.31
N LEU A 334 -6.78 26.45 29.46
CA LEU A 334 -5.34 26.56 29.26
C LEU A 334 -4.79 27.57 30.24
N THR A 335 -3.88 27.15 31.11
CA THR A 335 -3.30 28.02 32.14
C THR A 335 -1.81 28.20 31.92
N LEU A 336 -1.35 29.45 32.00
CA LEU A 336 0.06 29.80 31.92
C LEU A 336 0.44 30.64 33.13
N GLY A 337 1.43 30.17 33.87
CA GLY A 337 2.07 30.91 34.95
C GLY A 337 3.41 31.48 34.52
N TYR A 338 3.67 32.73 34.88
CA TYR A 338 4.88 33.47 34.53
C TYR A 338 5.31 34.40 35.67
N SER A 339 6.60 34.76 35.69
CA SER A 339 7.14 35.71 36.66
C SER A 339 7.34 37.08 36.02
N ASP A 340 6.82 38.13 36.64
CA ASP A 340 7.13 39.53 36.31
C ASP A 340 8.14 40.10 37.32
N ARG A 341 8.93 41.09 36.90
CA ARG A 341 10.01 41.72 37.68
C ARG A 341 9.62 43.09 38.24
N GLY A 342 8.35 43.46 38.21
CA GLY A 342 7.88 44.72 38.79
C GLY A 342 8.13 45.93 37.86
N LEU A 343 8.05 47.15 38.41
CA LEU A 343 8.32 48.39 37.69
C LEU A 343 9.80 48.83 37.82
N ASP A 344 10.32 49.47 36.79
CA ASP A 344 11.61 50.13 36.80
C ASP A 344 11.54 51.50 37.47
N SER A 345 12.70 52.12 37.67
CA SER A 345 12.82 53.46 38.25
C SER A 345 12.11 54.56 37.43
N SER A 346 11.68 54.26 36.21
CA SER A 346 10.93 55.14 35.31
C SER A 346 9.43 54.79 35.25
N GLY A 347 8.97 53.79 36.00
CA GLY A 347 7.59 53.33 36.01
C GLY A 347 7.21 52.39 34.86
N ASN A 348 8.18 51.82 34.15
CA ASN A 348 7.94 50.81 33.11
C ASN A 348 8.13 49.39 33.65
N CYS A 349 7.40 48.42 33.14
CA CYS A 349 7.50 47.04 33.61
C CYS A 349 8.85 46.42 33.21
N GLN A 350 9.56 45.85 34.18
CA GLN A 350 10.85 45.17 34.02
C GLN A 350 10.70 43.72 33.54
N GLY A 351 9.48 43.18 33.53
CA GLY A 351 9.15 41.90 32.92
C GLY A 351 9.40 41.93 31.41
N ASN A 352 10.53 41.39 30.98
CA ASN A 352 10.80 41.19 29.56
C ASN A 352 9.88 40.08 29.01
N GLY A 353 8.76 40.47 28.40
CA GLY A 353 8.08 39.67 27.39
C GLY A 353 6.56 39.66 27.51
N TRP A 354 5.89 40.04 26.41
CA TRP A 354 4.52 39.62 26.16
C TRP A 354 4.54 38.10 25.96
N ILE A 355 3.84 37.28 26.75
CA ILE A 355 3.85 35.83 26.62
C ILE A 355 2.69 35.39 25.74
N ARG A 356 3.01 35.11 24.48
CA ARG A 356 2.08 34.48 23.55
C ARG A 356 2.36 33.00 23.50
N ALA A 357 1.34 32.21 23.77
CA ALA A 357 1.41 30.76 23.66
C ALA A 357 0.37 30.26 22.67
N SER A 358 0.73 29.23 21.91
CA SER A 358 -0.18 28.56 21.00
C SER A 358 -0.34 27.09 21.38
N TYR A 359 -1.58 26.64 21.43
CA TYR A 359 -1.96 25.26 21.72
C TYR A 359 -2.73 24.70 20.54
N LYS A 360 -2.41 23.47 20.15
CA LYS A 360 -3.20 22.69 19.22
C LYS A 360 -4.17 21.81 20.01
N ILE A 361 -5.45 21.87 19.67
CA ILE A 361 -6.48 21.00 20.26
C ILE A 361 -7.07 20.15 19.16
N ASP A 362 -6.98 18.84 19.34
CA ASP A 362 -7.56 17.83 18.47
C ASP A 362 -8.79 17.22 19.16
N GLY A 363 -9.80 16.88 18.36
CA GLY A 363 -11.01 16.24 18.84
C GLY A 363 -11.80 15.54 17.73
N ILE A 364 -12.92 14.95 18.10
CA ILE A 364 -13.82 14.24 17.19
C ILE A 364 -15.21 14.84 17.32
N VAL A 365 -15.82 15.21 16.20
CA VAL A 365 -17.23 15.57 16.10
C VAL A 365 -18.01 14.31 15.75
N VAL A 366 -18.97 13.92 16.59
CA VAL A 366 -19.88 12.81 16.28
C VAL A 366 -20.92 13.32 15.29
N GLY A 367 -20.92 12.74 14.09
CA GLY A 367 -21.87 13.04 13.01
C GLY A 367 -23.17 12.26 13.13
N GLY A 368 -23.99 12.33 12.09
CA GLY A 368 -25.26 11.60 12.02
C GLY A 368 -25.11 10.12 11.71
N ALA A 369 -26.23 9.39 11.76
CA ALA A 369 -26.32 8.02 11.28
C ALA A 369 -26.14 7.98 9.76
N VAL A 370 -25.23 7.13 9.28
CA VAL A 370 -25.04 6.87 7.85
C VAL A 370 -25.15 5.38 7.55
N LYS A 371 -25.59 5.08 6.33
CA LYS A 371 -25.66 3.73 5.79
C LYS A 371 -24.80 3.68 4.53
N ARG A 372 -23.88 2.72 4.45
CA ARG A 372 -22.94 2.53 3.34
C ARG A 372 -23.08 1.12 2.78
N GLU A 373 -22.88 0.97 1.48
CA GLU A 373 -22.98 -0.30 0.78
C GLU A 373 -21.81 -0.46 -0.21
N ALA A 374 -21.28 -1.67 -0.35
CA ALA A 374 -20.26 -2.00 -1.36
C ALA A 374 -20.42 -3.45 -1.80
N ALA A 375 -20.04 -3.72 -3.04
CA ALA A 375 -20.08 -5.05 -3.63
C ALA A 375 -18.66 -5.56 -3.89
N LEU A 376 -18.42 -6.83 -3.59
CA LEU A 376 -17.22 -7.56 -3.97
C LEU A 376 -17.62 -8.80 -4.76
N SER A 377 -16.90 -9.06 -5.86
CA SER A 377 -17.20 -10.20 -6.72
C SER A 377 -15.98 -11.09 -6.92
N MET A 378 -16.24 -12.40 -6.94
CA MET A 378 -15.26 -13.45 -7.19
C MET A 378 -15.87 -14.51 -8.10
N ASN A 379 -15.05 -15.07 -8.99
CA ASN A 379 -15.43 -16.22 -9.78
C ASN A 379 -14.78 -17.46 -9.17
N ILE A 380 -15.54 -18.54 -9.05
CA ILE A 380 -15.05 -19.81 -8.53
C ILE A 380 -15.48 -20.95 -9.44
N ARG A 381 -14.91 -22.13 -9.16
CA ARG A 381 -15.34 -23.40 -9.74
C ARG A 381 -16.28 -24.12 -8.78
N THR A 382 -17.32 -24.77 -9.29
CA THR A 382 -18.12 -25.72 -8.50
C THR A 382 -17.19 -26.83 -8.00
N PRO A 383 -17.16 -27.12 -6.69
CA PRO A 383 -16.30 -28.14 -6.14
C PRO A 383 -16.76 -29.55 -6.53
N ASP A 384 -15.89 -30.40 -7.08
CA ASP A 384 -16.29 -31.77 -7.46
C ASP A 384 -16.33 -32.75 -6.27
N THR A 385 -15.54 -32.51 -5.22
CA THR A 385 -15.25 -33.53 -4.18
C THR A 385 -15.26 -33.02 -2.75
N ALA A 386 -15.05 -31.72 -2.52
CA ALA A 386 -15.01 -31.14 -1.18
C ALA A 386 -15.49 -29.68 -1.20
N PRO A 387 -16.17 -29.20 -0.15
CA PRO A 387 -16.76 -27.86 -0.16
C PRO A 387 -15.73 -26.76 -0.43
N ALA A 388 -16.11 -25.76 -1.22
CA ALA A 388 -15.30 -24.60 -1.51
C ALA A 388 -15.78 -23.40 -0.69
N THR A 389 -14.95 -22.93 0.24
CA THR A 389 -15.23 -21.74 1.05
C THR A 389 -14.52 -20.52 0.49
N ARG A 390 -15.21 -19.38 0.45
CA ARG A 390 -14.67 -18.06 0.11
C ARG A 390 -15.04 -17.06 1.19
N VAL A 391 -14.10 -16.18 1.50
CA VAL A 391 -14.28 -15.11 2.46
C VAL A 391 -14.26 -13.80 1.70
N PHE A 392 -15.27 -12.98 1.90
CA PHE A 392 -15.32 -11.61 1.44
C PHE A 392 -15.07 -10.71 2.66
N ASP A 393 -13.91 -10.07 2.69
CA ASP A 393 -13.59 -9.08 3.72
C ASP A 393 -14.38 -7.80 3.51
N VAL A 394 -14.72 -7.13 4.61
CA VAL A 394 -15.41 -5.84 4.55
C VAL A 394 -14.48 -4.79 3.93
N PRO A 395 -14.90 -4.10 2.85
CA PRO A 395 -14.14 -2.97 2.32
C PRO A 395 -13.89 -1.92 3.40
N LYS A 396 -12.63 -1.49 3.58
CA LYS A 396 -12.23 -0.58 4.67
C LYS A 396 -13.01 0.75 4.65
N ASP A 397 -13.32 1.25 3.46
CA ASP A 397 -14.10 2.47 3.22
C ASP A 397 -15.56 2.39 3.74
N LEU A 398 -16.10 1.18 3.92
CA LEU A 398 -17.42 1.01 4.52
C LEU A 398 -17.45 1.42 5.99
N VAL A 399 -16.36 1.20 6.71
CA VAL A 399 -16.27 1.42 8.17
C VAL A 399 -15.40 2.61 8.56
N ASP A 400 -14.54 3.08 7.66
CA ASP A 400 -13.66 4.21 7.93
C ASP A 400 -14.44 5.46 8.33
N GLY A 401 -14.06 6.05 9.45
CA GLY A 401 -14.72 7.22 10.02
C GLY A 401 -16.08 6.92 10.65
N LEU A 402 -16.41 5.67 10.94
CA LEU A 402 -17.58 5.30 11.74
C LEU A 402 -17.18 4.88 13.16
N LEU A 403 -18.03 5.21 14.13
CA LEU A 403 -17.92 4.74 15.52
C LEU A 403 -18.07 3.21 15.57
N ALA A 404 -17.02 2.51 15.99
CA ALA A 404 -16.98 1.04 16.06
C ALA A 404 -18.16 0.44 16.87
N ASP A 405 -18.48 1.02 18.02
CA ASP A 405 -19.56 0.55 18.90
C ASP A 405 -20.97 0.86 18.37
N SER A 406 -21.07 1.57 17.24
CA SER A 406 -22.35 1.94 16.61
C SER A 406 -22.69 1.12 15.36
N LEU A 407 -21.80 0.19 14.96
CA LEU A 407 -21.91 -0.51 13.70
C LEU A 407 -23.04 -1.57 13.72
N SER A 408 -23.85 -1.56 12.68
CA SER A 408 -24.86 -2.58 12.38
C SER A 408 -24.61 -3.15 10.99
N TRP A 409 -24.67 -4.47 10.87
CA TRP A 409 -24.25 -5.20 9.68
C TRP A 409 -25.41 -5.95 9.00
N SER A 410 -25.38 -5.97 7.68
CA SER A 410 -26.16 -6.90 6.87
C SER A 410 -25.45 -7.18 5.55
N TYR A 411 -25.80 -8.27 4.88
CA TYR A 411 -25.23 -8.66 3.61
C TYR A 411 -26.25 -9.28 2.66
N ARG A 412 -25.91 -9.29 1.38
CA ARG A 412 -26.59 -10.08 0.35
C ARG A 412 -25.55 -10.72 -0.56
N VAL A 413 -25.63 -12.04 -0.73
CA VAL A 413 -24.81 -12.77 -1.70
C VAL A 413 -25.69 -13.14 -2.88
N THR A 414 -25.23 -12.89 -4.10
CA THR A 414 -25.84 -13.38 -5.34
C THR A 414 -24.87 -14.35 -5.99
N VAL A 415 -25.34 -15.56 -6.29
CA VAL A 415 -24.58 -16.56 -7.04
C VAL A 415 -25.16 -16.67 -8.44
N ARG A 416 -24.29 -16.63 -9.45
CA ARG A 416 -24.60 -16.72 -10.87
C ARG A 416 -23.84 -17.84 -11.53
N ASP A 417 -24.38 -18.41 -12.59
CA ASP A 417 -23.64 -19.30 -13.49
C ASP A 417 -22.75 -18.52 -14.47
N HIS A 418 -22.07 -19.25 -15.36
CA HIS A 418 -21.19 -18.68 -16.38
C HIS A 418 -21.92 -17.85 -17.46
N GLU A 419 -23.22 -18.06 -17.66
CA GLU A 419 -24.08 -17.23 -18.50
C GLU A 419 -24.54 -15.94 -17.78
N GLY A 420 -24.36 -15.87 -16.47
CA GLY A 420 -24.73 -14.73 -15.63
C GLY A 420 -26.14 -14.82 -15.04
N ASP A 421 -26.83 -15.94 -15.22
CA ASP A 421 -28.15 -16.19 -14.66
C ASP A 421 -28.05 -16.43 -13.15
N ILE A 422 -29.01 -15.88 -12.39
CA ILE A 422 -29.01 -15.99 -10.94
C ILE A 422 -29.44 -17.39 -10.53
N LEU A 423 -28.51 -18.14 -9.94
CA LEU A 423 -28.79 -19.44 -9.34
C LEU A 423 -29.45 -19.26 -7.97
N THR A 424 -28.91 -18.36 -7.14
CA THR A 424 -29.48 -18.10 -5.82
C THR A 424 -29.08 -16.77 -5.20
N GLN A 425 -29.80 -16.37 -4.15
CA GLN A 425 -29.48 -15.23 -3.32
C GLN A 425 -29.54 -15.61 -1.84
N LEU A 426 -28.48 -15.27 -1.11
CA LEU A 426 -28.35 -15.52 0.32
C LEU A 426 -28.27 -14.18 1.08
N SER A 427 -28.65 -14.19 2.34
CA SER A 427 -28.62 -13.02 3.22
C SER A 427 -28.64 -13.44 4.69
N ASN A 428 -28.50 -12.48 5.62
CA ASN A 428 -28.62 -12.78 7.05
C ASN A 428 -29.93 -13.51 7.42
N THR A 429 -31.03 -13.23 6.73
CA THR A 429 -32.35 -13.86 6.98
C THR A 429 -32.59 -15.14 6.19
N ALA A 430 -31.78 -15.40 5.17
CA ALA A 430 -31.86 -16.59 4.32
C ALA A 430 -30.42 -17.04 3.98
N PRO A 431 -29.71 -17.64 4.95
CA PRO A 431 -28.28 -17.88 4.81
C PRO A 431 -27.93 -19.07 3.91
N ALA A 432 -28.90 -19.94 3.57
CA ALA A 432 -28.66 -21.16 2.81
C ALA A 432 -29.73 -21.38 1.73
N SER A 433 -29.31 -21.90 0.58
CA SER A 433 -30.19 -22.27 -0.53
C SER A 433 -29.46 -23.24 -1.47
N GLY A 434 -30.05 -24.42 -1.73
CA GLY A 434 -29.41 -25.47 -2.53
C GLY A 434 -28.07 -25.89 -1.94
N ASN A 435 -27.03 -25.90 -2.78
CA ASN A 435 -25.65 -26.21 -2.40
C ASN A 435 -24.88 -25.01 -1.84
N PHE A 436 -25.53 -23.85 -1.65
CA PHE A 436 -24.87 -22.62 -1.23
C PHE A 436 -25.25 -22.25 0.20
N THR A 437 -24.24 -21.95 1.01
CA THR A 437 -24.43 -21.40 2.36
C THR A 437 -23.61 -20.13 2.54
N SER A 438 -24.06 -19.25 3.42
CA SER A 438 -23.37 -18.02 3.78
C SER A 438 -23.57 -17.70 5.25
N HIS A 439 -22.59 -17.05 5.86
CA HIS A 439 -22.74 -16.44 7.17
C HIS A 439 -21.85 -15.20 7.29
N GLN A 440 -22.13 -14.37 8.29
CA GLN A 440 -21.35 -13.18 8.59
C GLN A 440 -20.59 -13.38 9.90
N GLU A 441 -19.29 -13.10 9.86
CA GLU A 441 -18.41 -13.12 11.03
C GLU A 441 -18.54 -11.85 11.88
N SER A 442 -17.98 -11.88 13.10
CA SER A 442 -18.03 -10.74 14.03
C SER A 442 -17.30 -9.49 13.54
N ASN A 443 -16.32 -9.65 12.65
CA ASN A 443 -15.62 -8.56 11.97
C ASN A 443 -16.42 -8.00 10.76
N GLY A 444 -17.60 -8.55 10.49
CA GLY A 444 -18.46 -8.18 9.37
C GLY A 444 -18.18 -8.92 8.05
N ALA A 445 -17.11 -9.73 7.98
CA ALA A 445 -16.76 -10.50 6.80
C ALA A 445 -17.86 -11.50 6.45
N VAL A 446 -18.08 -11.73 5.15
CA VAL A 446 -19.10 -12.65 4.66
C VAL A 446 -18.42 -13.89 4.12
N VAL A 447 -18.69 -15.03 4.73
CA VAL A 447 -18.18 -16.33 4.31
C VAL A 447 -19.24 -17.00 3.47
N VAL A 448 -18.88 -17.48 2.28
CA VAL A 448 -19.74 -18.23 1.37
C VAL A 448 -19.12 -19.61 1.17
N THR A 449 -19.90 -20.66 1.37
CA THR A 449 -19.48 -22.05 1.12
C THR A 449 -20.36 -22.68 0.07
N VAL A 450 -19.73 -23.33 -0.89
CA VAL A 450 -20.38 -24.09 -1.96
C VAL A 450 -20.11 -25.56 -1.72
N GLU A 451 -21.16 -26.34 -1.55
CA GLU A 451 -21.13 -27.80 -1.47
C GLU A 451 -21.03 -28.41 -2.88
N PRO A 452 -20.45 -29.62 -3.02
CA PRO A 452 -20.38 -30.33 -4.30
C PRO A 452 -21.72 -30.59 -4.99
#